data_AF-A0A9C6SV31-F1
#
_entry.id   AF-A0A9C6SV31-F1
#
_cell.length_a   1.000
_cell.length_b   1.000
_cell.length_c   1.000
_cell.angle_alpha   90.00
_cell.angle_beta   90.00
_cell.angle_gamma   90.00
#
_symmetry.space_group_name_H-M   'P 1'
#
loop_
_entity.id
_entity.type
_entity.pdbx_description
1 polymer ?
#
loop_
_entity_poly.entity_id
_entity_poly.type
_entity_poly.pdbx_seq_one_letter_code
_entity_poly.pdbx_strand_id
1 'polypeptide(L)'
;MHICYDVETQDDLSENFGITVTALITSCKLMSLVIGRKTIINMLDLLKKKPFVPENNGEVEIHTKYDNLIEKVAMFYTIQVVCCVLALVGTTLVSDFKLKKLMFPAWFPFDFTSSWFAFSMTFIYQLVGLVIIAIGVSSPK
;
A
#
# COMPACT_ATOMS: atom_id res chain seq x y z
N MET A 1 -12.20 17.25 10.07
CA MET A 1 -11.89 18.66 10.33
C MET A 1 -11.12 18.83 11.65
N HIS A 2 -10.16 17.93 11.94
CA HIS A 2 -9.22 18.05 13.07
C HIS A 2 -7.78 18.23 12.58
N ILE A 3 -7.52 17.91 11.30
CA ILE A 3 -6.24 18.14 10.58
C ILE A 3 -5.83 19.62 10.58
N CYS A 4 -6.78 20.55 10.72
CA CYS A 4 -6.50 21.98 10.67
C CYS A 4 -6.48 22.67 12.05
N TYR A 5 -6.90 22.00 13.13
CA TYR A 5 -7.15 22.68 14.41
C TYR A 5 -6.25 22.23 15.56
N ASP A 6 -5.61 21.05 15.44
CA ASP A 6 -4.70 20.49 16.45
C ASP A 6 -3.28 20.44 15.89
N VAL A 7 -2.69 21.62 15.68
CA VAL A 7 -1.32 21.79 15.17
C VAL A 7 -0.55 22.56 16.22
N GLU A 8 0.15 21.85 17.11
CA GLU A 8 1.11 22.45 18.02
C GLU A 8 2.45 22.79 17.32
N THR A 9 2.78 22.18 16.17
CA THR A 9 4.06 22.42 15.47
C THR A 9 3.95 22.23 13.93
N GLN A 10 4.70 23.04 13.16
CA GLN A 10 4.74 23.03 11.68
C GLN A 10 5.12 21.66 11.09
N ASP A 11 5.94 20.89 11.79
CA ASP A 11 6.40 19.57 11.37
C ASP A 11 5.27 18.53 11.39
N ASP A 12 4.40 18.55 12.40
CA ASP A 12 3.25 17.63 12.50
C ASP A 12 2.23 17.87 11.37
N LEU A 13 2.05 19.13 10.96
CA LEU A 13 1.21 19.48 9.82
C LEU A 13 1.78 18.92 8.51
N SER A 14 3.09 19.09 8.30
CA SER A 14 3.78 18.62 7.10
C SER A 14 3.71 17.09 6.98
N GLU A 15 3.94 16.37 8.07
CA GLU A 15 3.87 14.91 8.10
C GLU A 15 2.44 14.40 7.85
N ASN A 16 1.45 14.98 8.54
CA ASN A 16 0.05 14.59 8.38
C ASN A 16 -0.50 14.90 6.96
N PHE A 17 -0.07 16.02 6.38
CA PHE A 17 -0.39 16.36 5.00
C PHE A 17 0.26 15.38 4.01
N GLY A 18 1.52 15.01 4.23
CA GLY A 18 2.22 14.02 3.42
C GLY A 18 1.52 12.66 3.39
N ILE A 19 1.07 12.17 4.55
CA ILE A 19 0.31 10.91 4.66
C ILE A 19 -1.03 11.03 3.91
N THR A 20 -1.74 12.14 4.08
CA THR A 20 -3.05 12.37 3.43
C THR A 20 -2.93 12.42 1.91
N VAL A 21 -1.93 13.14 1.38
CA VAL A 21 -1.66 13.22 -0.06
C VAL A 21 -1.27 11.84 -0.61
N THR A 22 -0.44 11.09 0.12
CA THR A 22 -0.04 9.74 -0.28
C THR A 22 -1.23 8.79 -0.34
N ALA A 23 -2.13 8.85 0.64
CA ALA A 23 -3.38 8.09 0.65
C ALA A 23 -4.28 8.46 -0.54
N LEU A 24 -4.39 9.75 -0.88
CA LEU A 24 -5.17 10.22 -2.03
C LEU A 24 -4.58 9.78 -3.37
N ILE A 25 -3.27 9.86 -3.55
CA ILE A 25 -2.60 9.37 -4.76
C ILE A 25 -2.83 7.86 -4.91
N THR A 26 -2.72 7.10 -3.82
CA THR A 26 -2.90 5.64 -3.82
C THR A 26 -4.35 5.27 -4.15
N SER A 27 -5.33 5.96 -3.58
CA SER A 27 -6.74 5.71 -3.89
C SER A 27 -7.10 6.07 -5.35
N CYS A 28 -6.57 7.18 -5.87
CA CYS A 28 -6.70 7.55 -7.29
C CYS A 28 -6.06 6.52 -8.23
N LYS A 29 -4.89 5.95 -7.87
CA LYS A 29 -4.26 4.86 -8.63
C LYS A 29 -5.12 3.61 -8.62
N LEU A 30 -5.66 3.21 -7.46
CA LEU A 30 -6.55 2.05 -7.35
C LEU A 30 -7.82 2.24 -8.18
N MET A 31 -8.46 3.41 -8.14
CA MET A 31 -9.61 3.71 -8.99
C MET A 31 -9.26 3.65 -10.47
N SER A 32 -8.13 4.24 -10.88
CA SER A 32 -7.65 4.19 -12.27
C SER A 32 -7.44 2.74 -12.75
N LEU A 33 -6.89 1.88 -11.89
CA LEU A 33 -6.70 0.45 -12.19
C LEU A 33 -8.05 -0.26 -12.33
N VAL A 34 -9.01 0.00 -11.44
CA VAL A 34 -10.36 -0.57 -11.49
C VAL A 34 -11.11 -0.14 -12.75
N ILE A 35 -11.02 1.13 -13.15
CA ILE A 35 -11.64 1.66 -14.37
C ILE A 35 -10.94 1.06 -15.60
N GLY A 36 -9.60 1.03 -15.60
CA GLY A 36 -8.76 0.51 -16.69
C GLY A 36 -8.72 -1.02 -16.81
N ARG A 37 -9.29 -1.76 -15.85
CA ARG A 37 -9.19 -3.23 -15.77
C ARG A 37 -9.56 -3.93 -17.08
N LYS A 38 -10.62 -3.46 -17.76
CA LYS A 38 -11.11 -4.09 -19.00
C LYS A 38 -10.08 -3.92 -20.12
N THR A 39 -9.49 -2.74 -20.22
CA THR A 39 -8.44 -2.43 -21.19
C THR A 39 -7.18 -3.23 -20.91
N ILE A 40 -6.76 -3.32 -19.65
CA ILE A 40 -5.58 -4.10 -19.23
C ILE A 40 -5.76 -5.58 -19.58
N ILE A 41 -6.92 -6.17 -19.23
CA ILE A 41 -7.23 -7.56 -19.56
C ILE A 41 -7.24 -7.78 -21.07
N ASN A 42 -7.82 -6.86 -21.84
CA ASN A 42 -7.86 -6.96 -23.29
C ASN A 42 -6.47 -6.87 -23.92
N MET A 43 -5.59 -6.01 -23.41
CA MET A 43 -4.18 -5.94 -23.85
C MET A 43 -3.42 -7.23 -23.52
N LEU A 44 -3.60 -7.78 -22.30
CA LEU A 44 -3.01 -9.06 -21.90
C LEU A 44 -3.48 -10.22 -22.78
N ASP A 45 -4.77 -10.25 -23.13
CA ASP A 45 -5.32 -11.26 -24.04
C ASP A 45 -4.81 -11.10 -25.47
N LEU A 46 -4.64 -9.86 -25.95
CA LEU A 46 -4.04 -9.58 -27.25
C LEU A 46 -2.60 -10.08 -27.33
N LEU A 47 -1.80 -9.87 -26.28
CA LEU A 47 -0.41 -10.34 -26.20
C LEU A 47 -0.29 -11.87 -26.21
N LYS A 48 -1.35 -12.60 -25.84
CA LYS A 48 -1.41 -14.07 -25.89
C LYS A 48 -1.91 -14.62 -27.22
N LYS A 49 -2.27 -13.75 -28.18
CA LYS A 49 -2.81 -14.11 -29.48
C LYS A 49 -1.85 -13.67 -30.59
N LYS A 50 -1.99 -14.28 -31.77
CA LYS A 50 -1.23 -13.85 -32.96
C LYS A 50 -1.53 -12.37 -33.27
N PRO A 51 -0.52 -11.55 -33.61
CA PRO A 51 0.86 -11.90 -33.98
C PRO A 51 1.89 -11.92 -32.84
N PHE A 52 1.49 -11.75 -31.57
CA PHE A 52 2.42 -11.54 -30.45
C PHE A 52 2.87 -12.83 -29.73
N VAL A 53 2.41 -13.98 -30.20
CA VAL A 53 2.85 -15.28 -29.72
C VAL A 53 4.22 -15.59 -30.33
N PRO A 54 5.21 -16.04 -29.55
CA PRO A 54 6.52 -16.36 -30.08
C PRO A 54 6.44 -17.52 -31.09
N GLU A 55 6.89 -17.28 -32.32
CA GLU A 55 6.97 -18.29 -33.38
C GLU A 55 8.44 -18.68 -33.67
N ASN A 56 9.39 -17.82 -33.31
CA ASN A 56 10.82 -18.04 -33.50
C ASN A 56 11.57 -18.26 -32.17
N ASN A 57 12.62 -19.09 -32.19
CA ASN A 57 13.49 -19.34 -31.02
C ASN A 57 14.09 -18.05 -30.43
N GLY A 58 14.40 -17.05 -31.27
CA GLY A 58 14.86 -15.75 -30.80
C GLY A 58 13.80 -14.95 -30.04
N GLU A 59 12.52 -15.07 -30.41
CA GLU A 59 11.40 -14.43 -29.70
C GLU A 59 11.15 -15.14 -28.36
N VAL A 60 11.23 -16.47 -28.32
CA VAL A 60 11.12 -17.26 -27.07
C VAL A 60 12.16 -16.83 -26.04
N GLU A 61 13.40 -16.58 -26.46
CA GLU A 61 14.47 -16.09 -25.57
C GLU A 61 14.13 -14.70 -24.99
N ILE A 62 13.63 -13.80 -25.82
CA ILE A 62 13.20 -12.46 -25.41
C ILE A 62 12.05 -12.54 -24.39
N HIS A 63 11.01 -13.32 -24.69
CA HIS A 63 9.89 -13.53 -23.77
C HIS A 63 10.37 -14.07 -22.43
N THR A 64 11.18 -15.13 -22.45
CA THR A 64 11.74 -15.74 -21.22
C THR A 64 12.58 -14.76 -20.41
N LYS A 65 13.37 -13.89 -21.08
CA LYS A 65 14.18 -12.87 -20.40
C LYS A 65 13.30 -11.85 -19.67
N TYR A 66 12.26 -11.34 -20.33
CA TYR A 66 11.36 -10.36 -19.72
C TYR A 66 10.47 -10.96 -18.65
N ASP A 67 9.99 -12.20 -18.83
CA ASP A 67 9.20 -12.90 -17.81
C ASP A 67 10.02 -13.06 -16.51
N ASN A 68 11.28 -13.49 -16.62
CA ASN A 68 12.20 -13.58 -15.47
C ASN A 68 12.47 -12.21 -14.82
N LEU A 69 12.57 -11.14 -15.61
CA LEU A 69 12.76 -9.79 -15.07
C LEU A 69 11.50 -9.30 -14.34
N ILE A 70 10.32 -9.51 -14.92
CA ILE A 70 9.03 -9.17 -14.30
C ILE A 70 8.87 -9.91 -12.98
N GLU A 71 9.16 -11.21 -12.95
CA GLU A 71 9.08 -12.02 -11.74
C GLU A 71 10.03 -11.49 -10.65
N LYS A 72 11.30 -11.22 -11.00
CA LYS A 72 12.26 -10.64 -10.05
C LYS A 72 11.82 -9.29 -9.51
N VAL A 73 11.36 -8.39 -10.39
CA VAL A 73 10.88 -7.05 -9.99
C VAL A 73 9.66 -7.17 -9.08
N ALA A 74 8.70 -8.05 -9.41
CA ALA A 74 7.53 -8.30 -8.59
C ALA A 74 7.91 -8.85 -7.19
N MET A 75 8.86 -9.78 -7.13
CA MET A 75 9.40 -10.31 -5.87
C MET A 75 10.06 -9.20 -5.04
N PHE A 76 10.96 -8.42 -5.63
CA PHE A 76 11.63 -7.31 -4.94
C PHE A 76 10.63 -6.27 -4.42
N TYR A 77 9.65 -5.90 -5.23
CA TYR A 77 8.60 -4.97 -4.83
C TYR A 77 7.78 -5.51 -3.65
N THR A 78 7.40 -6.78 -3.70
CA THR A 78 6.68 -7.46 -2.60
C THR A 78 7.50 -7.45 -1.31
N ILE A 79 8.78 -7.82 -1.39
CA ILE A 79 9.71 -7.80 -0.23
C ILE A 79 9.81 -6.39 0.33
N GLN A 80 9.97 -5.37 -0.52
CA GLN A 80 10.08 -3.99 -0.09
C GLN A 80 8.81 -3.52 0.64
N VAL A 81 7.62 -3.85 0.12
CA VAL A 81 6.34 -3.51 0.77
C VAL A 81 6.24 -4.19 2.15
N VAL A 82 6.58 -5.47 2.25
CA VAL A 82 6.58 -6.21 3.52
C VAL A 82 7.56 -5.58 4.52
N CYS A 83 8.78 -5.27 4.09
CA CYS A 83 9.79 -4.60 4.92
C CYS A 83 9.31 -3.22 5.41
N CYS A 84 8.69 -2.42 4.55
CA CYS A 84 8.12 -1.12 4.94
C CYS A 84 7.02 -1.27 5.99
N VAL A 85 6.11 -2.23 5.82
CA VAL A 85 5.04 -2.51 6.80
C VAL A 85 5.64 -2.96 8.13
N LEU A 86 6.60 -3.88 8.11
CA LEU A 86 7.28 -4.34 9.32
C LEU A 86 8.04 -3.22 10.03
N ALA A 87 8.71 -2.35 9.29
CA ALA A 87 9.39 -1.18 9.84
C ALA A 87 8.40 -0.22 10.51
N LEU A 88 7.27 0.07 9.85
CA LEU A 88 6.21 0.93 10.40
C LEU A 88 5.60 0.33 11.68
N VAL A 89 5.32 -0.97 11.69
CA VAL A 89 4.85 -1.68 12.90
C VAL A 89 5.92 -1.65 13.99
N GLY A 90 7.19 -1.83 13.63
CA GLY A 90 8.31 -1.78 14.56
C GLY A 90 8.49 -0.41 15.21
N THR A 91 8.47 0.67 14.43
CA THR A 91 8.61 2.04 14.96
C THR A 91 7.44 2.40 15.88
N THR A 92 6.22 2.01 15.52
CA THR A 92 5.04 2.30 16.34
C THR A 92 4.99 1.52 17.64
N LEU A 93 5.45 0.25 17.63
CA LEU A 93 5.61 -0.54 18.86
C LEU A 93 6.71 0.02 19.79
N VAL A 94 7.79 0.57 19.23
CA VAL A 94 8.93 1.07 20.02
C VAL A 94 8.68 2.49 20.56
N SER A 95 8.16 3.39 19.72
CA SER A 95 8.03 4.83 20.02
C SER A 95 6.66 5.19 20.63
N ASP A 96 5.58 4.66 20.06
CA ASP A 96 4.23 5.16 20.33
C ASP A 96 3.45 4.32 21.36
N PHE A 97 3.83 3.04 21.52
CA PHE A 97 3.23 2.14 22.50
C PHE A 97 3.43 2.60 23.96
N LYS A 98 4.56 3.27 24.24
CA LYS A 98 4.82 3.87 25.57
C LYS A 98 4.03 5.15 25.82
N LEU A 99 3.59 5.85 24.77
CA LEU A 99 2.89 7.14 24.83
C LEU A 99 1.40 7.04 24.51
N LYS A 100 0.87 5.83 24.26
CA LYS A 100 -0.50 5.59 23.75
C LYS A 100 -0.82 6.40 22.48
N LYS A 101 0.18 6.67 21.63
CA LYS A 101 -0.01 7.36 20.36
C LYS A 101 -0.37 6.33 19.28
N LEU A 102 -1.30 6.65 18.37
CA LEU A 102 -1.72 5.74 17.30
C LEU A 102 -0.82 5.85 16.09
N MET A 103 -0.71 4.74 15.35
CA MET A 103 0.12 4.57 14.16
C MET A 103 -0.28 5.47 12.98
N PHE A 104 -1.57 5.78 12.89
CA PHE A 104 -2.06 6.85 12.03
C PHE A 104 -2.90 7.80 12.88
N PRO A 105 -2.53 9.09 12.98
CA PRO A 105 -3.31 10.08 13.71
C PRO A 105 -4.62 10.32 12.97
N ALA A 106 -5.72 9.81 13.53
CA ALA A 106 -7.05 9.95 12.98
C ALA A 106 -8.02 10.33 14.10
N TRP A 107 -9.06 11.10 13.76
CA TRP A 107 -10.11 11.44 14.70
C TRP A 107 -11.08 10.25 14.84
N PHE A 108 -11.20 9.74 16.06
CA PHE A 108 -12.16 8.70 16.41
C PHE A 108 -13.31 9.30 17.23
N PRO A 109 -14.56 8.85 17.04
CA PRO A 109 -15.70 9.35 17.80
C PRO A 109 -15.72 8.86 19.26
N PHE A 110 -14.71 8.11 19.70
CA PHE A 110 -14.55 7.57 21.05
C PHE A 110 -13.14 7.83 21.59
N ASP A 111 -13.03 8.02 22.90
CA ASP A 111 -11.75 8.24 23.59
C ASP A 111 -10.95 6.94 23.70
N PHE A 112 -10.06 6.70 22.74
CA PHE A 112 -9.17 5.52 22.75
C PHE A 112 -8.12 5.58 23.87
N THR A 113 -7.79 6.76 24.40
CA THR A 113 -6.75 6.96 25.43
C THR A 113 -7.19 6.49 26.83
N SER A 114 -8.51 6.53 27.08
CA SER A 114 -9.12 6.27 28.39
C SER A 114 -9.07 4.81 28.83
N SER A 115 -9.05 3.85 27.90
CA SER A 115 -9.04 2.42 28.22
C SER A 115 -8.04 1.65 27.37
N TRP A 116 -7.23 0.81 28.02
CA TRP A 116 -6.26 -0.06 27.34
C TRP A 116 -6.91 -0.99 26.32
N PHE A 117 -8.14 -1.42 26.60
CA PHE A 117 -8.92 -2.28 25.71
C PHE A 117 -9.33 -1.54 24.41
N ALA A 118 -9.79 -0.30 24.53
CA ALA A 118 -10.19 0.53 23.38
C ALA A 118 -8.98 0.89 22.50
N PHE A 119 -7.84 1.20 23.11
CA PHE A 119 -6.58 1.40 22.41
C PHE A 119 -6.16 0.15 21.61
N SER A 120 -6.17 -1.03 22.25
CA SER A 120 -5.79 -2.29 21.59
C SER A 120 -6.69 -2.64 20.41
N MET A 121 -8.01 -2.49 20.54
CA MET A 121 -8.95 -2.73 19.45
C MET A 121 -8.69 -1.80 18.26
N THR A 122 -8.44 -0.52 18.52
CA THR A 122 -8.19 0.48 17.45
C THR A 122 -6.85 0.23 16.76
N PHE A 123 -5.83 -0.18 17.51
CA PHE A 123 -4.53 -0.57 16.97
C PHE A 123 -4.64 -1.79 16.05
N ILE A 124 -5.38 -2.83 16.47
CA ILE A 124 -5.64 -4.02 15.64
C ILE A 124 -6.40 -3.63 14.37
N TYR A 125 -7.40 -2.76 14.46
CA TYR A 125 -8.13 -2.26 13.30
C TYR A 125 -7.21 -1.57 12.28
N GLN A 126 -6.31 -0.69 12.74
CA GLN A 126 -5.33 -0.01 11.87
C GLN A 126 -4.34 -1.00 11.24
N LEU A 127 -3.86 -2.00 11.99
CA LEU A 127 -2.99 -3.06 11.47
C LEU A 127 -3.68 -3.89 10.38
N VAL A 128 -4.92 -4.34 10.63
CA VAL A 128 -5.68 -5.12 9.65
C VAL A 128 -5.92 -4.31 8.37
N GLY A 129 -6.27 -3.03 8.51
CA GLY A 129 -6.42 -2.13 7.37
C GLY A 129 -5.12 -1.99 6.56
N LEU A 130 -3.99 -1.81 7.24
CA LEU A 130 -2.67 -1.70 6.60
C LEU A 130 -2.30 -2.99 5.86
N VAL A 131 -2.54 -4.16 6.46
CA VAL A 131 -2.28 -5.47 5.83
C VAL A 131 -3.15 -5.66 4.59
N ILE A 132 -4.44 -5.31 4.64
CA ILE A 132 -5.34 -5.40 3.49
C ILE A 132 -4.85 -4.50 2.34
N ILE A 133 -4.43 -3.26 2.65
CA ILE A 133 -3.90 -2.33 1.64
C ILE A 133 -2.60 -2.89 1.05
N ALA A 134 -1.67 -3.37 1.89
CA ALA A 134 -0.39 -3.91 1.44
C ALA A 134 -0.57 -5.14 0.53
N ILE A 135 -1.46 -6.07 0.91
CA ILE A 135 -1.77 -7.27 0.08
C ILE A 135 -2.49 -6.88 -1.21
N GLY A 136 -3.41 -5.92 -1.13
CA GLY A 136 -4.13 -5.40 -2.30
C GLY A 136 -3.22 -4.73 -3.34
N VAL A 137 -2.15 -4.07 -2.88
CA VAL A 137 -1.10 -3.49 -3.75
C VAL A 137 -0.13 -4.55 -4.25
N SER A 138 0.17 -5.57 -3.45
CA SER A 138 1.14 -6.63 -3.77
C SER A 138 0.57 -7.79 -4.59
N SER A 139 -0.71 -7.77 -4.95
CA SER A 139 -1.33 -8.81 -5.77
C SER A 139 -1.35 -8.39 -7.25
N PRO A 140 -0.36 -8.78 -8.08
CA PRO A 140 -0.58 -8.86 -9.51
C PRO A 140 -1.56 -10.02 -9.75
N LYS A 141 -2.78 -9.69 -10.21
CA LYS A 141 -3.66 -10.69 -10.82
C LYS A 141 -3.42 -10.73 -12.31
#